data_AF-A0A3Q8V3I9-F1
#
_entry.id   AF-A0A3Q8V3I9-F1
#
_cell.length_a   1.000
_cell.length_b   1.000
_cell.length_c   1.000
_cell.angle_alpha   90.00
_cell.angle_beta   90.00
_cell.angle_gamma   90.00
#
_symmetry.space_group_name_H-M   'P 1'
#
loop_
_entity.id
_entity.type
_entity.pdbx_description
1 polymer ?
#
loop_
_entity_poly.entity_id
_entity_poly.type
_entity_poly.pdbx_seq_one_letter_code
_entity_poly.pdbx_strand_id
1 'polypeptide(L)'
;MAKDLDVTYQDMRDAAKHVVKEKDKLNEKLDGLKKYIKNLVETGFVTKSASKAFDENFDEFVEGAKKTLEGLDGMGDYLTNAADKYEQIDDELGRAAKK
;
A
#
# COMPACT_ATOMS: atom_id res chain seq x y z
N MET A 1 -8.56 -24.86 -20.14
CA MET A 1 -7.26 -24.22 -20.37
C MET A 1 -7.32 -22.88 -19.69
N ALA A 2 -6.33 -22.62 -18.85
CA ALA A 2 -6.43 -21.65 -17.78
C ALA A 2 -6.62 -20.23 -18.31
N LYS A 3 -7.46 -19.47 -17.62
CA LYS A 3 -7.59 -18.01 -17.72
C LYS A 3 -6.37 -17.36 -17.03
N ASP A 4 -5.20 -17.94 -17.26
CA ASP A 4 -3.94 -17.54 -16.66
C ASP A 4 -3.31 -16.54 -17.62
N LEU A 5 -3.33 -15.27 -17.22
CA LEU A 5 -2.46 -14.20 -17.73
C LEU A 5 -2.88 -13.53 -19.05
N ASP A 6 -4.14 -13.08 -19.15
CA ASP A 6 -4.47 -11.89 -19.96
C ASP A 6 -4.28 -10.61 -19.11
N VAL A 7 -3.29 -10.59 -18.23
CA VAL A 7 -2.88 -9.36 -17.54
C VAL A 7 -1.93 -8.64 -18.48
N THR A 8 -2.41 -7.57 -19.10
CA THR A 8 -1.57 -6.76 -19.98
C THR A 8 -0.54 -5.98 -19.16
N TYR A 9 0.53 -5.49 -19.80
CA TYR A 9 1.49 -4.58 -19.14
C TYR A 9 0.78 -3.36 -18.54
N GLN A 10 -0.27 -2.90 -19.22
CA GLN A 10 -1.11 -1.81 -18.78
C GLN A 10 -1.84 -2.16 -17.48
N ASP A 11 -2.42 -3.35 -17.37
CA ASP A 11 -3.09 -3.82 -16.15
C ASP A 11 -2.11 -3.90 -14.96
N MET A 12 -0.87 -4.36 -15.20
CA MET A 12 0.16 -4.39 -14.16
C MET A 12 0.52 -2.99 -13.68
N ARG A 13 0.71 -2.03 -14.60
CA ARG A 13 0.99 -0.62 -14.26
C ARG A 13 -0.18 0.04 -13.54
N ASP A 14 -1.41 -0.29 -13.91
CA ASP A 14 -2.61 0.25 -13.27
C ASP A 14 -2.82 -0.34 -11.88
N ALA A 15 -2.55 -1.63 -11.70
CA ALA A 15 -2.51 -2.26 -10.38
C ALA A 15 -1.43 -1.62 -9.49
N ALA A 16 -0.23 -1.36 -10.01
CA ALA A 16 0.85 -0.69 -9.28
C ALA A 16 0.39 0.69 -8.76
N LYS A 17 -0.16 1.52 -9.65
CA LYS A 17 -0.70 2.85 -9.29
C LYS A 17 -1.84 2.74 -8.28
N HIS A 18 -2.71 1.75 -8.44
CA HIS A 18 -3.83 1.54 -7.53
C HIS A 18 -3.37 1.21 -6.12
N VAL A 19 -2.41 0.29 -5.99
CA VAL A 19 -1.85 -0.12 -4.69
C VAL A 19 -1.21 1.06 -3.96
N VAL A 20 -0.40 1.87 -4.65
CA VAL A 20 0.22 3.07 -4.05
C VAL A 20 -0.86 4.10 -3.63
N LYS A 21 -1.88 4.30 -4.46
CA LYS A 21 -2.99 5.20 -4.13
C LYS A 21 -3.77 4.74 -2.89
N GLU A 22 -4.06 3.46 -2.76
CA GLU A 22 -4.79 2.94 -1.59
C GLU A 22 -3.91 2.95 -0.33
N LYS A 23 -2.58 2.75 -0.46
CA LYS A 23 -1.63 2.96 0.64
C LYS A 23 -1.75 4.36 1.23
N ASP A 24 -1.75 5.39 0.39
CA ASP A 24 -1.84 6.79 0.84
C ASP A 24 -3.15 7.06 1.57
N LYS A 25 -4.28 6.57 1.05
CA LYS A 25 -5.58 6.66 1.73
C LYS A 25 -5.60 5.94 3.08
N LEU A 26 -4.92 4.81 3.20
CA LEU A 26 -4.81 4.07 4.46
C LEU A 26 -3.96 4.84 5.47
N ASN A 27 -2.86 5.47 5.02
CA ASN A 27 -2.06 6.38 5.86
C ASN A 27 -2.90 7.56 6.38
N GLU A 28 -3.68 8.22 5.52
CA GLU A 28 -4.57 9.30 5.93
C GLU A 28 -5.62 8.85 6.95
N LYS A 29 -6.20 7.66 6.77
CA LYS A 29 -7.15 7.07 7.72
C LYS A 29 -6.50 6.81 9.08
N LEU A 30 -5.29 6.25 9.09
CA LEU A 30 -4.54 6.01 10.33
C LEU A 30 -4.25 7.34 11.07
N ASP A 31 -3.86 8.38 10.34
CA ASP A 31 -3.65 9.72 10.92
C ASP A 31 -4.95 10.33 11.48
N GLY A 32 -6.07 10.12 10.79
CA GLY A 32 -7.39 10.53 11.27
C GLY A 32 -7.77 9.84 12.59
N LEU A 33 -7.56 8.52 12.67
CA LEU A 33 -7.84 7.75 13.89
C LEU A 33 -6.95 8.20 15.05
N LYS A 34 -5.65 8.43 14.81
CA LYS A 34 -4.71 8.95 15.81
C LYS A 34 -5.19 10.27 16.41
N LYS A 35 -5.61 11.21 15.57
CA LYS A 35 -6.16 12.50 16.03
C LYS A 35 -7.44 12.32 16.86
N TYR A 36 -8.35 11.45 16.41
CA TYR A 36 -9.60 11.18 17.12
C TYR A 36 -9.35 10.60 18.52
N ILE A 37 -8.46 9.61 18.63
CA ILE A 37 -8.11 9.00 19.92
C ILE A 37 -7.44 10.01 20.85
N LYS A 38 -6.52 10.83 20.35
CA LYS A 38 -5.89 11.89 21.16
C LYS A 38 -6.92 12.87 21.72
N ASN A 39 -7.86 13.33 20.90
CA ASN A 39 -8.95 14.19 21.36
C ASN A 39 -9.83 13.50 22.42
N LEU A 40 -10.11 12.20 22.27
CA LEU A 40 -10.90 11.43 23.23
C LEU A 40 -10.19 11.32 24.60
N VAL A 41 -8.87 11.10 24.58
CA VAL A 41 -8.03 11.03 25.78
C VAL A 41 -7.94 12.40 26.47
N GLU A 42 -7.75 13.47 25.70
CA GLU A 42 -7.70 14.85 26.22
C GLU A 42 -9.04 15.30 26.84
N THR A 43 -10.17 14.87 26.27
CA THR A 43 -11.52 15.21 26.77
C THR A 43 -11.95 14.40 28.00
N GLY A 44 -11.12 13.44 28.45
CA GLY A 44 -11.29 12.78 29.75
C GLY A 44 -12.11 11.48 29.73
N PHE A 45 -12.16 10.78 28.60
CA PHE A 45 -12.91 9.52 28.44
C PHE A 45 -12.45 8.36 29.37
N VAL A 46 -11.33 8.50 30.10
CA VAL A 46 -10.77 7.46 30.97
C VAL A 46 -10.05 8.07 32.19
N THR A 47 -9.84 7.25 33.24
CA THR A 47 -8.97 7.61 34.36
C THR A 47 -7.55 7.86 33.86
N LYS A 48 -6.87 8.91 34.37
CA LYS A 48 -5.60 9.44 33.82
C LYS A 48 -4.53 8.39 33.47
N SER A 49 -4.42 7.28 34.21
CA SER A 49 -3.45 6.22 33.92
C SER A 49 -3.88 5.31 32.77
N ALA A 50 -5.16 4.92 32.71
CA ALA A 50 -5.69 4.06 31.65
C ALA A 50 -5.73 4.79 30.30
N SER A 51 -6.03 6.10 30.30
CA SER A 51 -6.01 6.91 29.08
C SER A 51 -4.62 7.01 28.46
N LYS A 52 -3.59 7.14 29.29
CA LYS A 52 -2.20 7.25 28.84
C LYS A 52 -1.70 5.94 28.22
N ALA A 53 -1.91 4.81 28.89
CA ALA A 53 -1.52 3.51 28.36
C ALA A 53 -2.26 3.17 27.06
N PHE A 54 -3.53 3.58 26.94
CA PHE A 54 -4.29 3.43 25.70
C PHE A 54 -3.73 4.28 24.55
N ASP A 55 -3.41 5.56 24.81
CA ASP A 55 -2.80 6.45 23.82
C ASP A 55 -1.45 5.91 23.31
N GLU A 56 -0.58 5.46 24.22
CA GLU A 56 0.72 4.85 23.88
C GLU A 56 0.54 3.60 23.00
N ASN A 57 -0.33 2.66 23.40
CA ASN A 57 -0.62 1.45 22.62
C ASN A 57 -1.21 1.78 21.24
N PHE A 58 -2.04 2.83 21.15
CA PHE A 58 -2.64 3.25 19.89
C PHE A 58 -1.61 3.90 18.96
N ASP A 59 -0.69 4.69 19.50
CA ASP A 59 0.43 5.27 18.75
C ASP A 59 1.33 4.16 18.19
N GLU A 60 1.68 3.14 18.98
CA GLU A 60 2.44 1.97 18.52
C GLU A 60 1.70 1.20 17.41
N PHE A 61 0.38 1.01 17.55
CA PHE A 61 -0.44 0.36 16.52
C PHE A 61 -0.39 1.13 15.20
N VAL A 62 -0.57 2.46 15.24
CA VAL A 62 -0.53 3.30 14.03
C VAL A 62 0.83 3.22 13.36
N GLU A 63 1.92 3.26 14.12
CA GLU A 63 3.27 3.13 13.58
C GLU A 63 3.51 1.77 12.92
N GLY A 64 3.13 0.67 13.59
CA GLY A 64 3.23 -0.67 13.03
C GLY A 64 2.38 -0.86 11.77
N ALA A 65 1.17 -0.28 11.75
CA ALA A 65 0.30 -0.28 10.59
C ALA A 65 0.93 0.48 9.41
N LYS A 66 1.44 1.70 9.65
CA LYS A 66 2.14 2.49 8.61
C LYS A 66 3.36 1.76 8.04
N LYS A 67 4.18 1.16 8.91
CA LYS A 67 5.32 0.32 8.47
C LYS A 67 4.88 -0.87 7.64
N THR A 68 3.74 -1.48 7.96
CA THR A 68 3.18 -2.57 7.14
C THR A 68 2.75 -2.05 5.77
N LEU A 69 2.17 -0.85 5.71
CA LEU A 69 1.75 -0.21 4.46
C LEU A 69 2.92 0.16 3.54
N GLU A 70 4.12 0.43 4.06
CA GLU A 70 5.33 0.59 3.24
C GLU A 70 5.61 -0.63 2.36
N GLY A 71 5.17 -1.84 2.77
CA GLY A 71 5.26 -3.03 1.93
C GLY A 71 4.48 -2.94 0.62
N LEU A 72 3.46 -2.07 0.55
CA LEU A 72 2.69 -1.81 -0.67
C LEU A 72 3.51 -1.04 -1.71
N ASP A 73 4.50 -0.25 -1.31
CA ASP A 73 5.42 0.41 -2.25
C ASP A 73 6.26 -0.63 -3.00
N GLY A 74 6.80 -1.61 -2.28
CA GLY A 74 7.55 -2.72 -2.88
C GLY A 74 6.69 -3.56 -3.84
N MET A 75 5.40 -3.71 -3.57
CA MET A 75 4.47 -4.38 -4.49
C MET A 75 4.20 -3.55 -5.75
N GLY A 76 4.03 -2.22 -5.61
CA GLY A 76 3.89 -1.31 -6.75
C GLY A 76 5.13 -1.31 -7.65
N ASP A 77 6.32 -1.28 -7.06
CA ASP A 77 7.59 -1.37 -7.77
C ASP A 77 7.75 -2.72 -8.49
N TYR A 78 7.41 -3.81 -7.82
CA TYR A 78 7.44 -5.15 -8.44
C TYR A 78 6.56 -5.22 -9.69
N LEU A 79 5.31 -4.77 -9.59
CA LEU A 79 4.35 -4.79 -10.70
C LEU A 79 4.82 -3.93 -11.88
N THR A 80 5.37 -2.75 -11.59
CA THR A 80 5.92 -1.85 -12.62
C THR A 80 7.11 -2.48 -13.34
N ASN A 81 8.07 -3.01 -12.57
CA ASN A 81 9.27 -3.67 -13.12
C ASN A 81 8.92 -4.92 -13.94
N ALA A 82 7.93 -5.68 -13.51
CA ALA A 82 7.47 -6.85 -14.24
C ALA A 82 6.85 -6.44 -15.58
N ALA A 83 5.99 -5.41 -15.59
CA ALA A 83 5.41 -4.86 -16.82
C ALA A 83 6.49 -4.43 -17.83
N ASP A 84 7.49 -3.66 -17.37
CA ASP A 84 8.60 -3.19 -18.21
C ASP A 84 9.38 -4.35 -18.85
N LYS A 85 9.68 -5.39 -18.06
CA LYS A 85 10.45 -6.55 -18.53
C LYS A 85 9.68 -7.37 -19.56
N TYR A 86 8.39 -7.61 -19.32
CA TYR A 86 7.59 -8.38 -20.27
C TYR A 86 7.40 -7.62 -21.59
N GLU A 87 7.16 -6.30 -21.53
CA GLU A 87 7.08 -5.44 -22.72
C GLU A 87 8.37 -5.49 -23.55
N GLN A 88 9.53 -5.43 -22.90
CA GLN A 88 10.83 -5.56 -23.58
C GLN A 88 11.02 -6.92 -24.25
N ILE A 89 10.65 -8.01 -23.58
CA ILE A 89 10.77 -9.37 -24.12
C ILE A 89 9.89 -9.52 -25.36
N ASP A 90 8.64 -9.05 -25.32
CA ASP A 90 7.73 -9.14 -26.47
C ASP A 90 8.21 -8.30 -27.65
N ASP A 91 8.78 -7.11 -27.40
CA ASP A 91 9.42 -6.29 -28.43
C ASP A 91 10.60 -7.01 -29.10
N GLU A 92 11.44 -7.69 -28.32
CA GLU A 92 12.56 -8.48 -28.84
C GLU A 92 12.09 -9.66 -29.69
N LEU A 93 11.08 -10.41 -29.22
CA LEU A 93 10.47 -11.51 -29.97
C LEU A 93 9.85 -11.02 -31.27
N GLY A 94 9.14 -9.89 -31.23
CA GLY A 94 8.55 -9.25 -32.41
C GLY A 94 9.59 -8.81 -33.45
N ARG A 95 10.78 -8.37 -33.01
CA ARG A 95 11.91 -8.07 -33.91
C ARG A 95 12.56 -9.33 -34.48
N ALA A 96 12.70 -10.37 -33.68
CA ALA A 96 13.28 -11.65 -34.10
C ALA A 96 12.41 -12.37 -35.13
N ALA A 97 11.08 -12.36 -34.96
CA ALA A 97 10.13 -12.99 -35.87
C ALA A 97 10.02 -12.30 -37.25
N LYS A 98 10.52 -11.08 -37.39
CA LYS A 98 10.55 -10.31 -38.65
C LYS A 98 11.83 -10.53 -39.47
N LYS A 99 12.78 -11.34 -38.97
CA LYS A 99 14.00 -11.74 -39.69
C LYS A 99 13.85 -13.14 -40.28
#